data_AF-A0AAV5LWK7-F1
#
_entry.id   AF-A0AAV5LWK7-F1
#
_cell.length_a   1.000
_cell.length_b   1.000
_cell.length_c   1.000
_cell.angle_alpha   90.00
_cell.angle_beta   90.00
_cell.angle_gamma   90.00
#
_symmetry.space_group_name_H-M   'P 1'
#
loop_
_entity.id
_entity.type
_entity.pdbx_description
1 polymer ?
#
loop_
_entity_poly.entity_id
_entity_poly.type
_entity_poly.pdbx_seq_one_letter_code
_entity_poly.pdbx_strand_id
1 'polypeptide(L)' 'MGNREGKIFVWELQSSPPVLIAKLSHAQSKSPIRQTAMSFDGSTILSCCEDGTVWRWDAVAMDYSK' A
#
# COMPACT_ATOMS: atom_id res chain seq x y z
N MET A 1 5.39 -1.12 6.78
CA MET A 1 6.67 -0.45 7.15
C MET A 1 7.00 0.59 6.08
N GLY A 2 7.63 1.70 6.47
CA GLY A 2 8.08 2.73 5.53
C GLY A 2 9.28 2.30 4.67
N ASN A 3 9.54 3.03 3.59
CA ASN A 3 10.67 2.80 2.67
C ASN A 3 11.03 4.07 1.89
N ARG A 4 12.13 4.04 1.14
CA ARG A 4 12.62 5.19 0.35
C ARG A 4 12.05 5.26 -1.07
N GLU A 5 11.27 4.28 -1.52
CA GLU A 5 10.74 4.25 -2.89
C GLU A 5 9.49 5.11 -3.08
N GLY A 6 8.83 5.54 -2.00
CA GLY A 6 7.54 6.23 -2.08
C GLY A 6 6.39 5.32 -2.49
N LYS A 7 6.53 4.00 -2.28
CA LYS A 7 5.56 2.98 -2.73
C LYS A 7 5.20 2.04 -1.60
N ILE A 8 3.99 1.49 -1.62
CA ILE A 8 3.59 0.44 -0.67
C ILE A 8 3.71 -0.92 -1.36
N PHE A 9 4.27 -1.88 -0.64
CA PHE A 9 4.39 -3.27 -1.07
C PHE A 9 3.54 -4.14 -0.15
N VAL A 10 2.64 -4.93 -0.74
CA VAL A 10 1.75 -5.83 -0.03
C VAL A 10 2.21 -7.26 -0.27
N TRP A 11 2.42 -8.02 0.80
CA TRP A 11 2.99 -9.36 0.77
C TRP A 11 2.00 -10.36 1.37
N GLU A 12 1.89 -11.53 0.76
CA GLU A 12 1.26 -12.70 1.36
C GLU A 12 2.31 -13.49 2.14
N LEU A 13 2.16 -13.50 3.47
CA LEU A 13 3.12 -14.11 4.38
C LEU A 13 2.86 -15.59 4.66
N GLN A 14 1.69 -16.11 4.27
CA GLN A 14 1.34 -17.53 4.44
C GLN A 14 2.07 -18.43 3.43
N SER A 15 2.51 -17.85 2.32
CA SER A 15 3.34 -18.51 1.31
C SER A 15 4.80 -18.63 1.79
N SER A 16 5.48 -19.71 1.40
CA SER A 16 6.91 -19.93 1.69
C SER A 16 7.69 -20.17 0.39
N PRO A 17 8.48 -19.19 -0.08
CA PRO A 17 8.73 -17.88 0.52
C PRO A 17 7.52 -16.93 0.42
N PRO A 18 7.46 -15.87 1.25
CA PRO A 18 6.44 -14.82 1.10
C PRO A 18 6.43 -14.23 -0.30
N VAL A 19 5.24 -13.99 -0.85
CA VAL A 19 5.07 -13.49 -2.22
C VAL A 19 4.54 -12.07 -2.22
N LEU A 20 5.07 -11.23 -3.13
CA LEU A 20 4.57 -9.87 -3.34
C LEU A 20 3.28 -9.95 -4.15
N ILE A 21 2.16 -9.51 -3.57
CA ILE A 21 0.83 -9.60 -4.21
C ILE A 21 0.34 -8.26 -4.78
N ALA A 22 0.84 -7.13 -4.27
CA ALA A 22 0.51 -5.82 -4.83
C ALA A 22 1.60 -4.78 -4.60
N LYS A 23 1.67 -3.83 -5.54
CA LYS A 23 2.50 -2.63 -5.45
C LYS A 23 1.62 -1.41 -5.66
N LEU A 24 1.41 -0.63 -4.60
CA LEU A 24 0.59 0.56 -4.63
C LEU A 24 1.51 1.76 -4.85
N SER A 25 1.25 2.51 -5.93
CA SER A 25 2.05 3.68 -6.29
C SER A 25 1.21 4.72 -7.00
N HIS A 26 1.62 5.98 -6.89
CA HIS A 26 1.09 7.09 -7.66
C HIS A 26 2.26 7.85 -8.28
N ALA A 27 2.05 8.48 -9.43
CA ALA A 27 3.11 9.18 -10.17
C ALA A 27 3.81 10.28 -9.36
N GLN A 28 3.09 10.88 -8.40
CA GLN A 28 3.60 11.92 -7.49
C GLN A 28 4.08 11.37 -6.14
N SER A 29 3.81 10.09 -5.83
CA SER A 29 4.28 9.45 -4.60
C SER A 29 5.74 9.02 -4.76
N LYS A 30 6.64 9.99 -4.68
CA LYS A 30 8.10 9.77 -4.85
C LYS A 30 8.90 9.98 -3.55
N SER A 31 8.29 10.62 -2.56
CA SER A 31 8.95 10.92 -1.28
C SER A 31 9.02 9.68 -0.40
N PRO A 32 10.08 9.50 0.41
CA PRO A 32 10.19 8.39 1.35
C PRO A 32 8.97 8.29 2.27
N ILE A 33 8.41 7.09 2.37
CA ILE A 33 7.33 6.77 3.29
C ILE A 33 7.93 6.56 4.67
N ARG A 34 7.47 7.34 5.65
CA ARG A 34 7.86 7.23 7.06
C ARG A 34 6.98 6.26 7.82
N GLN A 35 5.70 6.20 7.49
CA GLN A 35 4.74 5.33 8.16
C GLN A 35 3.67 4.83 7.20
N THR A 36 3.20 3.61 7.45
CA THR A 36 2.05 2.99 6.77
C THR A 36 1.01 2.57 7.80
N ALA A 37 -0.27 2.69 7.47
CA ALA A 37 -1.37 2.16 8.26
C ALA A 37 -2.37 1.45 7.35
N MET A 38 -3.11 0.49 7.89
CA MET A 38 -4.17 -0.25 7.20
C MET A 38 -5.40 -0.26 8.11
N SER A 39 -6.59 -0.15 7.52
CA SER A 39 -7.84 -0.36 8.24
C SER A 39 -7.96 -1.81 8.71
N PHE A 40 -8.80 -2.05 9.72
CA PHE A 40 -8.97 -3.39 10.30
C PHE A 40 -9.46 -4.43 9.28
N ASP A 41 -10.34 -4.01 8.36
CA ASP A 41 -10.90 -4.82 7.28
C ASP A 41 -9.98 -4.91 6.05
N GLY A 42 -8.83 -4.24 6.07
CA GLY A 42 -7.89 -4.19 4.94
C GLY A 42 -8.38 -3.40 3.72
N SER A 43 -9.54 -2.74 3.79
CA SER A 43 -10.12 -2.01 2.66
C SER A 43 -9.44 -0.68 2.36
N THR A 44 -8.74 -0.09 3.33
CA THR A 44 -8.02 1.17 3.16
C THR A 44 -6.58 1.04 3.64
N ILE A 45 -5.65 1.56 2.85
CA ILE A 45 -4.23 1.68 3.19
C ILE A 45 -3.80 3.14 3.10
N LEU A 46 -3.02 3.59 4.07
CA LEU A 46 -2.43 4.92 4.13
C LEU A 46 -0.90 4.85 4.13
N SER A 47 -0.25 5.82 3.49
CA SER A 47 1.16 6.16 3.74
C SER A 47 1.35 7.63 4.03
N CYS A 48 2.17 7.93 5.03
CA CYS A 48 2.64 9.27 5.34
C CYS A 48 4.10 9.41 4.88
N CYS A 49 4.35 10.42 4.04
CA CYS A 49 5.65 10.69 3.43
C CYS A 49 6.40 11.80 4.17
N GLU A 50 7.72 11.83 3.98
CA GLU A 50 8.61 12.84 4.58
C GLU A 50 8.32 14.27 4.11
N ASP A 51 7.75 14.45 2.93
CA ASP A 51 7.35 15.75 2.39
C ASP A 51 6.00 16.24 2.93
N GLY A 52 5.42 15.54 3.91
CA GLY A 52 4.12 15.84 4.50
C GLY A 52 2.94 15.37 3.65
N THR A 53 3.17 14.73 2.50
CA THR A 53 2.08 14.15 1.70
C THR A 53 1.53 12.88 2.33
N VAL A 54 0.22 12.69 2.24
CA VAL A 54 -0.46 11.46 2.65
C VAL A 54 -1.14 10.88 1.43
N TRP A 55 -0.87 9.60 1.19
CA TRP A 55 -1.50 8.84 0.12
C TRP A 55 -2.46 7.81 0.71
N ARG A 56 -3.61 7.66 0.05
CA ARG A 56 -4.65 6.70 0.42
C ARG A 56 -4.95 5.81 -0.78
N TRP A 57 -5.09 4.53 -0.51
CA TRP A 57 -5.57 3.54 -1.47
C TRP A 57 -6.76 2.82 -0.85
N ASP A 58 -7.82 2.69 -1.64
CA ASP A 58 -9.00 1.93 -1.27
C ASP A 58 -9.07 0.68 -2.14
N ALA A 59 -9.39 -0.46 -1.51
CA ALA A 59 -9.67 -1.69 -2.21
C ALA A 59 -10.97 -1.50 -3.01
N VAL A 60 -10.87 -1.68 -4.32
CA VAL A 60 -12.07 -1.71 -5.17
C VAL A 60 -12.59 -3.14 -5.12
N ALA A 61 -13.84 -3.31 -4.69
CA ALA A 61 -14.51 -4.59 -4.81
C ALA A 61 -14.52 -4.97 -6.30
N MET A 62 -13.92 -6.12 -6.64
CA MET A 62 -14.10 -6.69 -7.97
C MET A 62 -15.55 -7.15 -8.03
N ASP A 63 -16.39 -6.41 -8.77
CA ASP A 63 -17.73 -6.88 -9.08
C ASP A 63 -17.59 -8.09 -10.01
N TYR A 64 -17.76 -9.29 -9.46
CA TYR A 64 -17.88 -10.52 -10.25
C TYR A 64 -19.29 -10.58 -10.85
N SER A 65 -19.67 -9.55 -11.62
CA SER A 65 -20.88 -9.61 -12.44
C SER A 65 -20.53 -10.20 -13.81
N LYS A 66 -20.62 -11.54 -13.84
CA LYS A 66 -20.80 -12.46 -14.98
C LYS A 66 -19.58 -12.97 -15.74
#